data_AF-A0A6L5WZU8-F1
#
_entry.id   AF-A0A6L5WZU8-F1
#
_cell.length_a   1.000
_cell.length_b   1.000
_cell.length_c   1.000
_cell.angle_alpha   90.00
_cell.angle_beta   90.00
_cell.angle_gamma   90.00
#
_symmetry.space_group_name_H-M   'P 1'
#
loop_
_entity.id
_entity.type
_entity.pdbx_description
1 polymer ?
#
loop_
_entity_poly.entity_id
_entity_poly.type
_entity_poly.pdbx_seq_one_letter_code
_entity_poly.pdbx_strand_id
1 'polypeptide(L)'
;MNRNKILIGLQLSAHGAQLTWYGDELKEPQTLSLPGEMDNGLMEVPAGVWNALSREEASEKAAGYIRELLDMVPQLQGVEKHNVRICVTVPDLDEKMSKRLKTVVRQAGVDERWIFLQDFRTSFYYYVVNKKKELWNGDVAFLSVQDDRMNGYILHIDKTTSPHTASFRQEASCDVSEKARAGRSDEDWDAERDRLLYELLGKLFERRNVTASYLYGGYFDARWAKRSFQYLTFHRHAFQGQNLFSKGACYGVMARCGEIRMPDIIFQGVDMVKVNIGMRVRVKGRLETVPLIRAGVNWYEAYGTLEVVPESEKNVSILSEDEDGSGTIRHILRLDHFPDRPDRASRLRVSVWFSAPKTLEAEVTDLGFGSLYPASGRIWHRSIRIT
;
A
#
# COMPACT_ATOMS: atom_id res chain seq x y z
N MET A 1 17.33 -14.90 -17.77
CA MET A 1 17.26 -13.51 -17.30
C MET A 1 16.30 -12.81 -18.24
N ASN A 2 15.03 -12.66 -17.84
CA ASN A 2 13.98 -12.16 -18.74
C ASN A 2 14.22 -10.67 -19.02
N ARG A 3 14.55 -10.37 -20.27
CA ARG A 3 14.60 -9.02 -20.84
C ARG A 3 13.16 -8.48 -20.93
N ASN A 4 12.93 -7.23 -20.52
CA ASN A 4 11.65 -6.48 -20.50
C ASN A 4 10.76 -6.65 -19.25
N LYS A 5 11.30 -6.40 -18.05
CA LYS A 5 10.48 -6.17 -16.86
C LYS A 5 10.15 -4.69 -16.73
N ILE A 6 8.87 -4.34 -16.86
CA ILE A 6 8.38 -2.96 -16.66
C ILE A 6 7.59 -2.93 -15.35
N LEU A 7 8.01 -2.02 -14.47
CA LEU A 7 7.47 -1.82 -13.14
C LEU A 7 6.72 -0.51 -13.09
N ILE A 8 5.50 -0.51 -12.57
CA ILE A 8 4.60 0.64 -12.64
C ILE A 8 4.07 0.98 -11.27
N GLY A 9 4.14 2.25 -10.91
CA GLY A 9 3.36 2.85 -9.84
C GLY A 9 2.23 3.69 -10.43
N LEU A 10 0.99 3.27 -10.20
CA LEU A 10 -0.21 3.99 -10.63
C LEU A 10 -0.89 4.63 -9.43
N GLN A 11 -0.88 5.96 -9.36
CA GLN A 11 -1.72 6.71 -8.44
C GLN A 11 -3.12 6.88 -9.03
N LEU A 12 -4.16 6.65 -8.22
CA LEU A 12 -5.54 6.81 -8.63
C LEU A 12 -6.40 7.39 -7.50
N SER A 13 -7.17 8.43 -7.81
CA SER A 13 -8.08 9.09 -6.86
C SER A 13 -9.23 9.78 -7.60
N ALA A 14 -10.23 10.29 -6.87
CA ALA A 14 -11.24 11.17 -7.42
C ALA A 14 -10.65 12.46 -8.04
N HIS A 15 -9.48 12.90 -7.58
CA HIS A 15 -8.83 14.14 -8.02
C HIS A 15 -7.90 13.94 -9.22
N GLY A 16 -7.74 12.71 -9.70
CA GLY A 16 -6.90 12.39 -10.85
C GLY A 16 -6.05 11.13 -10.68
N ALA A 17 -5.36 10.79 -11.76
CA ALA A 17 -4.44 9.67 -11.87
C ALA A 17 -3.05 10.15 -12.28
N GLN A 18 -2.02 9.39 -11.91
CA GLN A 18 -0.67 9.61 -12.40
C GLN A 18 0.11 8.31 -12.44
N LEU A 19 0.89 8.12 -13.50
CA LEU A 19 1.64 6.89 -13.73
C LEU A 19 3.13 7.19 -13.67
N THR A 20 3.86 6.41 -12.89
CA THR A 20 5.33 6.36 -12.92
C THR A 20 5.75 4.96 -13.32
N TRP A 21 6.75 4.82 -14.19
CA TRP A 21 7.31 3.53 -14.56
C TRP A 21 8.83 3.48 -14.42
N TYR A 22 9.33 2.26 -14.26
CA TYR A 22 10.73 1.90 -14.28
C TYR A 22 10.92 0.69 -15.20
N GLY A 23 11.99 0.71 -15.98
CA GLY A 23 12.42 -0.38 -16.84
C GLY A 23 13.94 -0.42 -16.92
N ASP A 24 14.50 -1.51 -17.44
CA ASP A 24 15.94 -1.81 -17.40
C ASP A 24 16.85 -0.70 -18.01
N GLU A 25 16.31 0.12 -18.90
CA GLU A 25 17.02 1.22 -19.56
C GLU A 25 17.03 2.54 -18.75
N LEU A 26 16.23 2.62 -17.68
CA LEU A 26 16.07 3.83 -16.88
C LEU A 26 16.94 3.79 -15.62
N LYS A 27 17.65 4.89 -15.34
CA LYS A 27 18.42 5.04 -14.09
C LYS A 27 17.53 5.29 -12.87
N GLU A 28 16.37 5.89 -13.10
CA GLU A 28 15.39 6.22 -12.06
C GLU A 28 13.96 6.17 -12.62
N PRO A 29 12.94 5.94 -11.78
CA PRO A 29 11.56 5.94 -12.22
C PRO A 29 11.15 7.26 -12.89
N GLN A 30 10.52 7.17 -14.05
CA GLN A 30 10.02 8.29 -14.83
C GLN A 30 8.51 8.42 -14.65
N THR A 31 8.04 9.65 -14.44
CA THR A 31 6.60 9.94 -14.37
C THR A 31 6.12 10.33 -15.76
N LEU A 32 4.99 9.77 -16.15
CA LEU A 32 4.34 10.07 -17.42
C LEU A 32 3.80 11.50 -17.37
N SER A 33 4.24 12.34 -18.30
CA SER A 33 3.70 13.69 -18.51
C SER A 33 3.11 13.80 -19.89
N LEU A 34 1.84 14.19 -20.00
CA LEU A 34 1.07 14.14 -21.25
C LEU A 34 0.25 15.41 -21.55
N PRO A 35 -0.09 15.65 -22.83
CA PRO A 35 -1.09 16.63 -23.20
C PRO A 35 -2.45 16.28 -22.58
N GLY A 36 -3.05 17.20 -21.82
CA GLY A 36 -4.31 16.97 -21.10
C GLY A 36 -4.14 16.71 -19.60
N GLU A 37 -2.91 16.80 -19.06
CA GLU A 37 -2.74 17.00 -17.63
C GLU A 37 -3.48 18.27 -17.18
N MET A 38 -4.17 18.16 -16.05
CA MET A 38 -4.73 19.31 -15.36
C MET A 38 -3.57 20.19 -14.83
N ASP A 39 -3.85 21.43 -14.42
CA ASP A 39 -2.85 22.34 -13.84
C ASP A 39 -2.13 21.77 -12.60
N ASN A 40 -2.70 20.71 -12.00
CA ASN A 40 -2.13 19.96 -10.90
C ASN A 40 -1.31 18.72 -11.33
N GLY A 41 -0.92 18.60 -12.61
CA GLY A 41 -0.07 17.54 -13.17
C GLY A 41 -0.61 16.12 -12.99
N LEU A 42 -1.93 16.00 -12.79
CA LEU A 42 -2.65 14.75 -12.78
C LEU A 42 -3.47 14.63 -14.06
N MET A 43 -3.66 13.40 -14.52
CA MET A 43 -4.62 13.06 -15.55
C MET A 43 -6.02 13.02 -14.94
N GLU A 44 -7.02 13.57 -15.65
CA GLU A 44 -8.40 13.50 -15.20
C GLU A 44 -8.86 12.04 -15.08
N VAL A 45 -9.54 11.73 -13.97
CA VAL A 45 -10.23 10.45 -13.78
C VAL A 45 -11.72 10.71 -13.97
N PRO A 46 -12.34 10.18 -15.04
CA PRO A 46 -13.75 10.40 -15.29
C PRO A 46 -14.59 9.95 -14.09
N ALA A 47 -15.63 10.71 -13.73
CA ALA A 47 -16.50 10.36 -12.61
C ALA A 47 -17.10 8.95 -12.74
N GLY A 48 -17.41 8.51 -13.97
CA GLY A 48 -17.86 7.13 -14.24
C GLY A 48 -16.82 6.05 -13.93
N VAL A 49 -15.52 6.35 -14.08
CA VAL A 49 -14.40 5.46 -13.73
C VAL A 49 -14.23 5.38 -12.21
N TRP A 50 -14.20 6.52 -11.53
CA TRP A 50 -14.07 6.54 -10.07
C TRP A 50 -15.31 5.96 -9.37
N ASN A 51 -16.50 6.23 -9.89
CA ASN A 51 -17.74 5.64 -9.39
C ASN A 51 -17.77 4.11 -9.61
N ALA A 52 -17.26 3.60 -10.74
CA ALA A 52 -17.15 2.16 -10.96
C ALA A 52 -16.25 1.47 -9.94
N LEU A 53 -15.16 2.14 -9.53
CA LEU A 53 -14.27 1.65 -8.48
C LEU A 53 -14.86 1.75 -7.07
N SER A 54 -15.92 2.54 -6.87
CA SER A 54 -16.53 2.76 -5.56
C SER A 54 -17.93 2.13 -5.38
N ARG A 55 -18.68 1.85 -6.46
CA ARG A 55 -20.12 1.49 -6.41
C ARG A 55 -20.52 0.20 -7.13
N GLU A 56 -19.58 -0.73 -7.36
CA GLU A 56 -19.82 -2.10 -7.89
C GLU A 56 -20.32 -2.22 -9.35
N GLU A 57 -20.71 -1.13 -10.01
CA GLU A 57 -21.13 -1.15 -11.42
C GLU A 57 -20.00 -0.79 -12.40
N ALA A 58 -19.83 -1.62 -13.43
CA ALA A 58 -18.98 -1.43 -14.62
C ALA A 58 -17.45 -1.42 -14.41
N SER A 59 -16.91 -2.59 -14.05
CA SER A 59 -15.46 -2.88 -14.03
C SER A 59 -14.77 -2.66 -15.39
N GLU A 60 -15.48 -2.79 -16.52
CA GLU A 60 -14.92 -2.60 -17.87
C GLU A 60 -14.49 -1.16 -18.16
N LYS A 61 -15.24 -0.15 -17.69
CA LYS A 61 -14.86 1.27 -17.92
C LYS A 61 -13.58 1.61 -17.19
N ALA A 62 -13.46 1.20 -15.93
CA ALA A 62 -12.25 1.40 -15.15
C ALA A 62 -11.08 0.59 -15.73
N ALA A 63 -11.34 -0.62 -16.24
CA ALA A 63 -10.30 -1.45 -16.85
C ALA A 63 -9.80 -0.85 -18.17
N GLY A 64 -10.72 -0.31 -18.99
CA GLY A 64 -10.40 0.44 -20.21
C GLY A 64 -9.53 1.66 -19.91
N TYR A 65 -9.89 2.45 -18.90
CA TYR A 65 -9.10 3.60 -18.48
C TYR A 65 -7.68 3.19 -18.02
N ILE A 66 -7.55 2.16 -17.18
CA ILE A 66 -6.21 1.66 -16.78
C ILE A 66 -5.43 1.16 -17.99
N ARG A 67 -6.09 0.49 -18.95
CA ARG A 67 -5.45 0.01 -20.18
C ARG A 67 -4.91 1.16 -21.02
N GLU A 68 -5.70 2.24 -21.18
CA GLU A 68 -5.28 3.47 -21.85
C GLU A 68 -4.05 4.10 -21.18
N LEU A 69 -4.06 4.22 -19.83
CA LEU A 69 -2.91 4.73 -19.09
C LEU A 69 -1.65 3.87 -19.30
N LEU A 70 -1.80 2.54 -19.35
CA LEU A 70 -0.70 1.63 -19.61
C LEU A 70 -0.17 1.75 -21.06
N ASP A 71 -1.06 1.93 -22.04
CA ASP A 71 -0.68 2.11 -23.46
C ASP A 71 0.04 3.44 -23.74
N MET A 72 -0.10 4.41 -22.83
CA MET A 72 0.67 5.66 -22.88
C MET A 72 2.14 5.49 -22.47
N VAL A 73 2.50 4.40 -21.79
CA VAL A 73 3.90 4.13 -21.45
C VAL A 73 4.63 3.70 -22.74
N PRO A 74 5.66 4.45 -23.20
CA PRO A 74 6.29 4.18 -24.50
C PRO A 74 6.82 2.74 -24.64
N GLN A 75 7.35 2.18 -23.55
CA GLN A 75 7.92 0.82 -23.50
C GLN A 75 6.85 -0.29 -23.49
N LEU A 76 5.57 0.06 -23.31
CA LEU A 76 4.45 -0.88 -23.34
C LEU A 76 3.68 -0.86 -24.67
N GLN A 77 4.02 0.04 -25.59
CA GLN A 77 3.32 0.11 -26.88
C GLN A 77 3.53 -1.18 -27.68
N GLY A 78 2.43 -1.86 -28.00
CA GLY A 78 2.44 -3.13 -28.73
C GLY A 78 2.97 -4.33 -27.96
N VAL A 79 3.18 -4.20 -26.64
CA VAL A 79 3.66 -5.29 -25.76
C VAL A 79 2.48 -5.90 -25.00
N GLU A 80 2.44 -7.23 -24.91
CA GLU A 80 1.48 -7.91 -24.04
C GLU A 80 1.69 -7.52 -22.57
N LYS A 81 0.62 -7.05 -21.93
CA LYS A 81 0.66 -6.52 -20.56
C LYS A 81 0.81 -7.61 -19.47
N HIS A 82 0.84 -8.89 -19.84
CA HIS A 82 0.95 -10.02 -18.91
C HIS A 82 2.22 -9.99 -18.04
N ASN A 83 3.31 -9.39 -18.54
CA ASN A 83 4.59 -9.28 -17.82
C ASN A 83 4.76 -7.96 -17.06
N VAL A 84 3.77 -7.05 -17.13
CA VAL A 84 3.75 -5.80 -16.38
C VAL A 84 3.58 -6.10 -14.90
N ARG A 85 4.33 -5.40 -14.05
CA ARG A 85 4.16 -5.45 -12.60
C ARG A 85 3.76 -4.08 -12.11
N ILE A 86 2.61 -4.01 -11.45
CA ILE A 86 1.97 -2.74 -11.13
C ILE A 86 1.63 -2.68 -9.65
N CYS A 87 1.92 -1.55 -9.01
CA CYS A 87 1.34 -1.17 -7.74
C CYS A 87 0.35 -0.06 -8.00
N VAL A 88 -0.92 -0.30 -7.68
CA VAL A 88 -1.94 0.76 -7.68
C VAL A 88 -2.04 1.35 -6.28
N THR A 89 -1.95 2.67 -6.20
CA THR A 89 -2.10 3.41 -4.95
C THR A 89 -3.30 4.34 -4.96
N VAL A 90 -4.04 4.32 -3.86
CA VAL A 90 -5.29 5.07 -3.65
C VAL A 90 -5.26 5.78 -2.28
N PRO A 91 -6.09 6.82 -2.04
CA PRO A 91 -6.10 7.52 -0.75
C PRO A 91 -6.29 6.59 0.45
N ASP A 92 -7.32 5.75 0.37
CA ASP A 92 -7.65 4.74 1.37
C ASP A 92 -7.92 3.39 0.70
N LEU A 93 -7.33 2.34 1.27
CA LEU A 93 -7.41 0.99 0.74
C LEU A 93 -8.16 0.08 1.72
N ASP A 94 -9.45 -0.09 1.51
CA ASP A 94 -10.26 -1.07 2.25
C ASP A 94 -10.37 -2.41 1.48
N GLU A 95 -10.99 -3.42 2.11
CA GLU A 95 -11.23 -4.74 1.51
C GLU A 95 -12.01 -4.66 0.20
N LYS A 96 -13.01 -3.77 0.12
CA LYS A 96 -13.88 -3.66 -1.04
C LYS A 96 -13.13 -3.03 -2.21
N MET A 97 -12.39 -1.96 -1.96
CA MET A 97 -11.53 -1.27 -2.90
C MET A 97 -10.42 -2.19 -3.40
N SER A 98 -9.78 -2.97 -2.52
CA SER A 98 -8.70 -3.87 -2.91
C SER A 98 -9.16 -4.96 -3.88
N LYS A 99 -10.29 -5.63 -3.61
CA LYS A 99 -10.87 -6.65 -4.49
C LYS A 99 -11.26 -6.08 -5.85
N ARG A 100 -11.84 -4.87 -5.87
CA ARG A 100 -12.23 -4.18 -7.10
C ARG A 100 -11.01 -3.78 -7.92
N LEU A 101 -9.99 -3.17 -7.31
CA LEU A 101 -8.75 -2.81 -8.01
C LEU A 101 -8.06 -4.03 -8.62
N LYS A 102 -7.95 -5.15 -7.88
CA LYS A 102 -7.40 -6.40 -8.44
C LYS A 102 -8.18 -6.87 -9.67
N THR A 103 -9.51 -6.85 -9.59
CA THR A 103 -10.39 -7.25 -10.70
C THR A 103 -10.20 -6.37 -11.93
N VAL A 104 -10.23 -5.05 -11.73
CA VAL A 104 -10.13 -4.05 -12.80
C VAL A 104 -8.76 -4.11 -13.49
N VAL A 105 -7.68 -4.18 -12.70
CA VAL A 105 -6.30 -4.26 -13.23
C VAL A 105 -6.08 -5.58 -13.97
N ARG A 106 -6.66 -6.69 -13.50
CA ARG A 106 -6.66 -7.97 -14.21
C ARG A 106 -7.37 -7.88 -15.56
N GLN A 107 -8.54 -7.23 -15.61
CA GLN A 107 -9.27 -6.98 -16.86
C GLN A 107 -8.52 -6.02 -17.80
N ALA A 108 -7.66 -5.14 -17.27
CA ALA A 108 -6.76 -4.31 -18.08
C ALA A 108 -5.63 -5.12 -18.76
N GLY A 109 -5.46 -6.40 -18.41
CA GLY A 109 -4.53 -7.33 -19.06
C GLY A 109 -3.29 -7.71 -18.24
N VAL A 110 -3.22 -7.28 -16.98
CA VAL A 110 -2.10 -7.61 -16.08
C VAL A 110 -2.37 -8.94 -15.36
N ASP A 111 -1.36 -9.80 -15.24
CA ASP A 111 -1.48 -11.04 -14.47
C ASP A 111 -1.67 -10.72 -12.99
N GLU A 112 -2.63 -11.39 -12.34
CA GLU A 112 -2.99 -11.15 -10.94
C GLU A 112 -1.81 -11.28 -9.96
N ARG A 113 -0.84 -12.15 -10.26
CA ARG A 113 0.37 -12.35 -9.44
C ARG A 113 1.29 -11.13 -9.44
N TRP A 114 1.11 -10.22 -10.39
CA TRP A 114 1.90 -9.00 -10.56
C TRP A 114 1.14 -7.73 -10.20
N ILE A 115 -0.03 -7.86 -9.56
CA ILE A 115 -0.84 -6.75 -9.07
C ILE A 115 -0.59 -6.55 -7.58
N PHE A 116 0.07 -5.45 -7.26
CA PHE A 116 0.26 -4.94 -5.90
C PHE A 116 -0.67 -3.76 -5.66
N LEU A 117 -1.02 -3.53 -4.40
CA LEU A 117 -1.85 -2.40 -3.98
C LEU A 117 -1.17 -1.73 -2.78
N GLN A 118 -1.40 -0.44 -2.54
CA GLN A 118 -1.08 0.19 -1.25
C GLN A 118 -1.78 1.55 -1.12
N ASP A 119 -1.95 2.06 0.10
CA ASP A 119 -2.52 3.40 0.27
C ASP A 119 -1.49 4.53 0.02
N PHE A 120 -1.97 5.78 -0.04
CA PHE A 120 -1.12 6.96 -0.24
C PHE A 120 -0.09 7.12 0.88
N ARG A 121 -0.43 6.74 2.11
CA ARG A 121 0.46 6.82 3.28
C ARG A 121 1.68 5.93 3.09
N THR A 122 1.45 4.69 2.66
CA THR A 122 2.49 3.70 2.36
C THR A 122 3.32 4.16 1.17
N SER A 123 2.69 4.63 0.09
CA SER A 123 3.41 5.19 -1.06
C SER A 123 4.30 6.37 -0.68
N PHE A 124 3.82 7.29 0.17
CA PHE A 124 4.64 8.41 0.64
C PHE A 124 5.86 7.93 1.45
N TYR A 125 5.69 6.93 2.31
CA TYR A 125 6.81 6.30 3.00
C TYR A 125 7.85 5.73 2.02
N TYR A 126 7.42 4.91 1.05
CA TYR A 126 8.31 4.36 0.02
C TYR A 126 9.02 5.45 -0.77
N TYR A 127 8.34 6.55 -1.08
CA TYR A 127 8.94 7.71 -1.76
C TYR A 127 10.05 8.35 -0.92
N VAL A 128 9.79 8.63 0.37
CA VAL A 128 10.73 9.32 1.26
C VAL A 128 11.98 8.49 1.53
N VAL A 129 11.84 7.21 1.88
CA VAL A 129 13.00 6.38 2.26
C VAL A 129 13.89 6.00 1.07
N ASN A 130 13.41 6.18 -0.15
CA ASN A 130 14.21 6.07 -1.38
C ASN A 130 14.87 7.38 -1.80
N LYS A 131 14.78 8.44 -0.98
CA LYS A 131 15.59 9.66 -1.14
C LYS A 131 16.88 9.57 -0.34
N LYS A 132 17.78 10.54 -0.58
CA LYS A 132 19.01 10.70 0.19
C LYS A 132 18.71 10.73 1.69
N LYS A 133 19.53 10.00 2.46
CA LYS A 133 19.33 9.81 3.91
C LYS A 133 19.23 11.11 4.70
N GLU A 134 19.92 12.16 4.26
CA GLU A 134 19.85 13.50 4.85
C GLU A 134 18.43 14.10 4.88
N LEU A 135 17.58 13.74 3.91
CA LEU A 135 16.21 14.25 3.79
C LEU A 135 15.21 13.56 4.73
N TRP A 136 15.62 12.48 5.40
CA TRP A 136 14.78 11.73 6.34
C TRP A 136 15.57 11.32 7.60
N ASN A 137 16.63 12.07 7.92
CA ASN A 137 17.36 11.86 9.16
C ASN A 137 16.56 12.30 10.40
N GLY A 138 15.64 13.24 10.23
CA GLY A 138 14.61 13.60 11.21
C GLY A 138 13.22 13.39 10.63
N ASP A 139 12.25 14.13 11.15
CA ASP A 139 10.87 14.09 10.68
C ASP A 139 10.75 14.67 9.27
N VAL A 140 9.77 14.17 8.52
CA VAL A 140 9.45 14.66 7.19
C VAL A 140 8.01 15.15 7.18
N ALA A 141 7.83 16.44 6.87
CA ALA A 141 6.50 17.03 6.76
C ALA A 141 5.91 16.82 5.36
N PHE A 142 4.61 16.59 5.31
CA PHE A 142 3.83 16.54 4.09
C PHE A 142 2.64 17.48 4.23
N LEU A 143 2.44 18.35 3.25
CA LEU A 143 1.35 19.30 3.21
C LEU A 143 0.55 19.11 1.93
N SER A 144 -0.77 19.15 2.04
CA SER A 144 -1.67 19.07 0.90
C SER A 144 -2.93 19.88 1.17
N VAL A 145 -3.58 20.37 0.12
CA VAL A 145 -4.95 20.89 0.21
C VAL A 145 -5.91 19.89 -0.43
N GLN A 146 -6.91 19.46 0.33
CA GLN A 146 -7.97 18.55 -0.13
C GLN A 146 -9.28 18.99 0.51
N ASP A 147 -10.37 18.99 -0.27
CA ASP A 147 -11.71 19.36 0.17
C ASP A 147 -11.75 20.66 1.00
N ASP A 148 -11.14 21.72 0.45
CA ASP A 148 -11.01 23.05 1.07
C ASP A 148 -10.30 23.08 2.44
N ARG A 149 -9.54 22.04 2.76
CA ARG A 149 -8.71 21.98 3.96
C ARG A 149 -7.26 21.84 3.61
N MET A 150 -6.45 22.70 4.23
CA MET A 150 -5.00 22.52 4.25
C MET A 150 -4.66 21.55 5.39
N ASN A 151 -4.02 20.45 5.03
CA ASN A 151 -3.69 19.36 5.93
C ASN A 151 -2.17 19.22 6.05
N GLY A 152 -1.71 19.05 7.28
CA GLY A 152 -0.31 18.86 7.62
C GLY A 152 -0.09 17.50 8.28
N TYR A 153 0.84 16.73 7.72
CA TYR A 153 1.19 15.39 8.19
C TYR A 153 2.67 15.31 8.52
N ILE A 154 3.02 14.43 9.45
CA ILE A 154 4.39 14.08 9.80
C ILE A 154 4.62 12.60 9.54
N LEU A 155 5.66 12.31 8.75
CA LEU A 155 6.28 10.99 8.71
C LEU A 155 7.40 10.99 9.76
N HIS A 156 7.17 10.25 10.83
CA HIS A 156 8.11 10.05 11.93
C HIS A 156 8.72 8.66 11.82
N ILE A 157 10.05 8.56 11.92
CA ILE A 157 10.77 7.28 12.01
C ILE A 157 11.33 7.18 13.42
N ASP A 158 10.72 6.30 14.22
CA ASP A 158 11.19 5.97 15.55
C ASP A 158 12.39 5.02 15.43
N LYS A 159 13.54 5.54 15.86
CA LYS A 159 14.81 4.82 15.81
C LYS A 159 15.17 4.11 17.12
N THR A 160 14.26 4.14 18.10
CA THR A 160 14.47 3.50 19.41
C THR A 160 14.13 2.02 19.39
N THR A 161 13.37 1.57 18.39
CA THR A 161 12.98 0.17 18.16
C THR A 161 13.90 -0.51 17.15
N SER A 162 14.01 -1.85 17.23
CA SER A 162 14.75 -2.66 16.27
C SER A 162 13.86 -3.84 15.82
N PRO A 163 13.40 -3.89 14.56
CA PRO A 163 13.63 -2.89 13.51
C PRO A 163 12.97 -1.56 13.83
N HIS A 164 13.47 -0.47 13.24
CA HIS A 164 12.88 0.85 13.42
C HIS A 164 11.43 0.85 12.93
N THR A 165 10.61 1.76 13.44
CA THR A 165 9.22 1.89 13.01
C THR A 165 8.97 3.26 12.39
N ALA A 166 8.14 3.32 11.35
CA ALA A 166 7.75 4.57 10.71
C ALA A 166 6.24 4.77 10.85
N SER A 167 5.78 5.99 11.12
CA SER A 167 4.36 6.33 11.17
C SER A 167 4.10 7.62 10.42
N PHE A 168 2.95 7.69 9.74
CA PHE A 168 2.54 8.87 9.00
C PHE A 168 1.18 9.34 9.49
N ARG A 169 1.16 10.48 10.18
CA ARG A 169 -0.03 10.97 10.92
C ARG A 169 -0.34 12.41 10.56
N GLN A 170 -1.63 12.72 10.55
CA GLN A 170 -2.09 14.10 10.45
C GLN A 170 -1.90 14.77 11.81
N GLU A 171 -1.16 15.86 11.84
CA GLU A 171 -0.83 16.59 13.07
C GLU A 171 -1.51 17.96 13.11
N ALA A 172 -1.88 18.51 11.94
CA ALA A 172 -2.56 19.79 11.86
C ALA A 172 -3.50 19.86 10.65
N SER A 173 -4.53 20.70 10.77
CA SER A 173 -5.31 21.17 9.62
C SER A 173 -5.89 22.56 9.87
N CYS A 174 -6.16 23.27 8.79
CA CYS A 174 -6.93 24.51 8.80
C CYS A 174 -7.90 24.59 7.61
N ASP A 175 -8.98 25.33 7.80
CA ASP A 175 -9.99 25.59 6.77
C ASP A 175 -9.48 26.69 5.83
N VAL A 176 -9.55 26.42 4.53
CA VAL A 176 -9.18 27.36 3.46
C VAL A 176 -10.29 27.51 2.42
N SER A 177 -11.52 27.16 2.79
CA SER A 177 -12.71 27.32 1.96
C SER A 177 -13.07 28.79 1.71
N GLU A 178 -14.02 29.02 0.81
CA GLU A 178 -14.63 30.34 0.60
C GLU A 178 -15.24 30.93 1.90
N LYS A 179 -15.68 30.08 2.82
CA LYS A 179 -16.12 30.53 4.15
C LYS A 179 -14.95 31.08 4.96
N ALA A 180 -13.78 30.42 4.93
CA ALA A 180 -12.57 30.91 5.56
C ALA A 180 -12.06 32.20 4.90
N ARG A 181 -12.19 32.31 3.56
CA ARG A 181 -11.93 33.54 2.81
C ARG A 181 -12.78 34.69 3.29
N ALA A 182 -14.04 34.44 3.66
CA ALA A 182 -14.95 35.42 4.27
C ALA A 182 -15.09 36.71 3.45
N GLY A 183 -15.14 36.58 2.11
CA GLY A 183 -15.32 37.71 1.19
C GLY A 183 -14.11 38.64 1.05
N ARG A 184 -12.93 38.26 1.55
CA ARG A 184 -11.68 39.02 1.38
C ARG A 184 -11.31 39.18 -0.10
N SER A 185 -10.68 40.32 -0.41
CA SER A 185 -9.98 40.55 -1.68
C SER A 185 -8.93 39.47 -1.94
N ASP A 186 -8.45 39.32 -3.18
CA ASP A 186 -7.39 38.34 -3.48
C ASP A 186 -6.12 38.68 -2.68
N GLU A 187 -5.74 39.96 -2.57
CA GLU A 187 -4.56 40.38 -1.81
C GLU A 187 -4.70 40.11 -0.30
N ASP A 188 -5.85 40.42 0.30
CA ASP A 188 -6.10 40.15 1.73
C ASP A 188 -6.18 38.64 1.99
N TRP A 189 -6.69 37.88 1.03
CA TRP A 189 -6.75 36.42 1.13
C TRP A 189 -5.37 35.79 0.99
N ASP A 190 -4.50 36.29 0.11
CA ASP A 190 -3.11 35.87 0.03
C ASP A 190 -2.36 36.04 1.36
N ALA A 191 -2.53 37.20 1.99
CA ALA A 191 -1.93 37.47 3.30
C ALA A 191 -2.49 36.54 4.40
N GLU A 192 -3.80 36.31 4.41
CA GLU A 192 -4.44 35.42 5.37
C GLU A 192 -4.04 33.95 5.16
N ARG A 193 -3.96 33.48 3.91
CA ARG A 193 -3.48 32.13 3.59
C ARG A 193 -2.04 31.93 4.01
N ASP A 194 -1.16 32.91 3.81
CA ASP A 194 0.24 32.84 4.29
C ASP A 194 0.28 32.76 5.83
N ARG A 195 -0.57 33.53 6.53
CA ARG A 195 -0.71 33.43 7.99
C ARG A 195 -1.17 32.03 8.41
N LEU A 196 -2.20 31.48 7.78
CA LEU A 196 -2.74 30.15 8.09
C LEU A 196 -1.71 29.04 7.85
N LEU A 197 -0.98 29.09 6.73
CA LEU A 197 0.09 28.16 6.44
C LEU A 197 1.22 28.29 7.48
N TYR A 198 1.64 29.50 7.82
CA TYR A 198 2.69 29.73 8.82
C TYR A 198 2.31 29.17 10.19
N GLU A 199 1.06 29.36 10.63
CA GLU A 199 0.55 28.78 11.88
C GLU A 199 0.47 27.25 11.84
N LEU A 200 0.04 26.69 10.72
CA LEU A 200 0.03 25.24 10.52
C LEU A 200 1.45 24.67 10.59
N LEU A 201 2.42 25.32 9.95
CA LEU A 201 3.84 24.93 10.01
C LEU A 201 4.40 25.04 11.43
N GLY A 202 4.03 26.09 12.18
CA GLY A 202 4.41 26.22 13.59
C GLY A 202 3.95 25.02 14.41
N LYS A 203 2.70 24.57 14.24
CA LYS A 203 2.16 23.37 14.91
C LYS A 203 2.86 22.08 14.46
N LEU A 204 3.12 21.94 13.16
CA LEU A 204 3.83 20.77 12.63
C LEU A 204 5.25 20.67 13.17
N PHE A 205 5.98 21.79 13.25
CA PHE A 205 7.41 21.79 13.56
C PHE A 205 7.69 21.91 15.05
N GLU A 206 6.67 22.21 15.86
CA GLU A 206 6.80 22.32 17.31
C GLU A 206 7.41 21.04 17.90
N ARG A 207 8.54 21.19 18.59
CA ARG A 207 9.30 20.11 19.25
C ARG A 207 9.72 18.96 18.32
N ARG A 208 9.76 19.19 17.01
CA ARG A 208 10.17 18.21 16.00
C ARG A 208 11.41 18.66 15.26
N ASN A 209 12.30 17.71 14.98
CA ASN A 209 13.43 17.95 14.10
C ASN A 209 13.01 17.63 12.65
N VAL A 210 12.30 18.56 12.02
CA VAL A 210 11.88 18.39 10.61
C VAL A 210 13.05 18.69 9.67
N THR A 211 13.38 17.73 8.81
CA THR A 211 14.53 17.82 7.87
C THR A 211 14.10 18.17 6.45
N ALA A 212 12.93 17.66 6.02
CA ALA A 212 12.37 17.94 4.72
C ALA A 212 10.85 18.17 4.81
N SER A 213 10.33 19.00 3.90
CA SER A 213 8.90 19.25 3.72
C SER A 213 8.50 19.03 2.27
N TYR A 214 7.38 18.35 2.05
CA TYR A 214 6.80 18.11 0.74
C TYR A 214 5.46 18.80 0.61
N LEU A 215 5.36 19.74 -0.32
CA LEU A 215 4.14 20.47 -0.68
C LEU A 215 3.49 19.76 -1.88
N TYR A 216 2.35 19.12 -1.64
CA TYR A 216 1.61 18.36 -2.64
C TYR A 216 0.50 19.19 -3.29
N GLY A 217 0.44 19.14 -4.62
CA GLY A 217 -0.56 19.83 -5.44
C GLY A 217 -0.17 21.25 -5.86
N GLY A 218 -1.10 21.93 -6.53
CA GLY A 218 -0.91 23.28 -7.10
C GLY A 218 -1.30 24.44 -6.20
N TYR A 219 -1.77 24.20 -4.97
CA TYR A 219 -2.29 25.26 -4.09
C TYR A 219 -1.19 26.18 -3.53
N PHE A 220 -0.04 25.61 -3.18
CA PHE A 220 1.06 26.35 -2.57
C PHE A 220 1.83 27.12 -3.65
N ASP A 221 1.93 28.43 -3.50
CA ASP A 221 2.56 29.30 -4.48
C ASP A 221 3.41 30.39 -3.79
N ALA A 222 4.62 30.62 -4.31
CA ALA A 222 5.56 31.60 -3.78
C ALA A 222 5.04 33.05 -3.86
N ARG A 223 4.06 33.33 -4.72
CA ARG A 223 3.42 34.65 -4.86
C ARG A 223 2.73 35.08 -3.57
N TRP A 224 2.01 34.16 -2.91
CA TRP A 224 1.28 34.44 -1.67
C TRP A 224 2.02 33.93 -0.42
N ALA A 225 2.66 32.76 -0.47
CA ALA A 225 3.22 32.08 0.70
C ALA A 225 4.64 32.55 1.10
N LYS A 226 4.91 33.86 1.02
CA LYS A 226 6.28 34.41 1.16
C LYS A 226 6.90 34.09 2.52
N ARG A 227 6.18 34.36 3.62
CA ARG A 227 6.66 34.14 4.98
C ARG A 227 6.77 32.64 5.26
N SER A 228 5.77 31.87 4.84
CA SER A 228 5.75 30.43 5.03
C SER A 228 6.89 29.71 4.30
N PHE A 229 7.20 30.11 3.07
CA PHE A 229 8.30 29.50 2.30
C PHE A 229 9.67 29.84 2.89
N GLN A 230 9.86 31.05 3.42
CA GLN A 230 11.05 31.40 4.19
C GLN A 230 11.19 30.51 5.43
N TYR A 231 10.10 30.29 6.18
CA TYR A 231 10.11 29.41 7.35
C TYR A 231 10.40 27.94 6.99
N LEU A 232 9.78 27.44 5.92
CA LEU A 232 9.97 26.08 5.39
C LEU A 232 11.42 25.80 4.98
N THR A 233 12.10 26.79 4.41
CA THR A 233 13.45 26.63 3.84
C THR A 233 14.57 27.05 4.80
N PHE A 234 14.24 27.58 5.97
CA PHE A 234 15.23 27.96 6.97
C PHE A 234 15.93 26.72 7.56
N HIS A 235 17.16 26.46 7.09
CA HIS A 235 17.99 25.29 7.41
C HIS A 235 17.34 23.92 7.13
N ARG A 236 16.38 23.86 6.21
CA ARG A 236 15.63 22.65 5.85
C ARG A 236 15.40 22.58 4.35
N HIS A 237 15.06 21.39 3.87
CA HIS A 237 14.67 21.19 2.47
C HIS A 237 13.16 21.31 2.30
N ALA A 238 12.71 22.01 1.26
CA ALA A 238 11.32 22.04 0.85
C ALA A 238 11.22 21.69 -0.63
N PHE A 239 10.28 20.81 -0.96
CA PHE A 239 10.02 20.36 -2.32
C PHE A 239 8.53 20.51 -2.62
N GLN A 240 8.21 20.95 -3.82
CA GLN A 240 6.85 20.94 -4.34
C GLN A 240 6.75 19.91 -5.46
N GLY A 241 5.68 19.12 -5.49
CA GLY A 241 5.49 18.11 -6.52
C GLY A 241 4.19 17.33 -6.39
N GLN A 242 3.83 16.63 -7.46
CA GLN A 242 2.57 15.89 -7.57
C GLN A 242 2.76 14.39 -7.76
N ASN A 243 4.01 13.93 -7.95
CA ASN A 243 4.33 12.54 -8.26
C ASN A 243 4.83 11.69 -7.10
N LEU A 244 4.64 12.15 -5.87
CA LEU A 244 5.16 11.46 -4.69
C LEU A 244 4.49 10.08 -4.53
N PHE A 245 3.18 9.98 -4.72
CA PHE A 245 2.48 8.72 -4.54
C PHE A 245 2.71 7.76 -5.71
N SER A 246 2.68 8.23 -6.97
CA SER A 246 2.99 7.38 -8.13
C SER A 246 4.44 6.87 -8.10
N LYS A 247 5.43 7.71 -7.75
CA LYS A 247 6.82 7.28 -7.52
C LYS A 247 6.95 6.35 -6.33
N GLY A 248 6.26 6.63 -5.22
CA GLY A 248 6.17 5.76 -4.06
C GLY A 248 5.64 4.36 -4.39
N ALA A 249 4.60 4.29 -5.20
CA ALA A 249 4.06 3.04 -5.74
C ALA A 249 5.07 2.32 -6.64
N CYS A 250 5.78 3.04 -7.50
CA CYS A 250 6.82 2.45 -8.35
C CYS A 250 7.96 1.86 -7.52
N TYR A 251 8.47 2.60 -6.52
CA TYR A 251 9.46 2.07 -5.58
C TYR A 251 8.92 0.87 -4.78
N GLY A 252 7.63 0.90 -4.42
CA GLY A 252 6.95 -0.22 -3.79
C GLY A 252 7.01 -1.51 -4.63
N VAL A 253 6.74 -1.42 -5.94
CA VAL A 253 6.89 -2.58 -6.85
C VAL A 253 8.36 -2.98 -6.97
N MET A 254 9.27 -2.02 -7.16
CA MET A 254 10.70 -2.28 -7.30
C MET A 254 11.25 -3.06 -6.09
N ALA A 255 10.86 -2.70 -4.87
CA ALA A 255 11.28 -3.39 -3.66
C ALA A 255 10.78 -4.85 -3.63
N ARG A 256 9.49 -5.07 -3.91
CA ARG A 256 8.87 -6.42 -3.96
C ARG A 256 9.44 -7.29 -5.07
N CYS A 257 9.91 -6.64 -6.12
CA CYS A 257 10.54 -7.25 -7.27
C CYS A 257 12.03 -7.51 -7.11
N GLY A 258 12.64 -7.07 -5.99
CA GLY A 258 14.06 -7.22 -5.70
C GLY A 258 14.98 -6.24 -6.44
N GLU A 259 14.44 -5.21 -7.10
CA GLU A 259 15.24 -4.22 -7.85
C GLU A 259 15.93 -3.20 -6.94
N ILE A 260 15.35 -2.94 -5.76
CA ILE A 260 15.90 -2.04 -4.75
C ILE A 260 15.87 -2.67 -3.37
N ARG A 261 16.78 -2.22 -2.50
CA ARG A 261 16.79 -2.62 -1.09
C ARG A 261 16.14 -1.52 -0.26
N MET A 262 15.12 -1.91 0.51
CA MET A 262 14.51 -1.04 1.50
C MET A 262 15.35 -1.01 2.78
N PRO A 263 15.37 0.12 3.51
CA PRO A 263 15.94 0.14 4.85
C PRO A 263 15.13 -0.76 5.79
N ASP A 264 15.76 -1.24 6.86
CA ASP A 264 15.14 -2.07 7.88
C ASP A 264 14.25 -1.22 8.80
N ILE A 265 13.07 -0.87 8.28
CA ILE A 265 12.06 -0.02 8.91
C ILE A 265 10.67 -0.59 8.61
N ILE A 266 9.89 -0.82 9.65
CA ILE A 266 8.49 -1.26 9.55
C ILE A 266 7.59 -0.02 9.50
N PHE A 267 6.91 0.19 8.38
CA PHE A 267 5.90 1.25 8.27
C PHE A 267 4.61 0.83 8.98
N GLN A 268 4.25 1.49 10.07
CA GLN A 268 3.03 1.27 10.84
C GLN A 268 1.79 1.87 10.14
N GLY A 269 1.49 1.37 8.94
CA GLY A 269 0.23 1.66 8.27
C GLY A 269 -0.98 1.05 8.99
N VAL A 270 -2.17 1.60 8.72
CA VAL A 270 -3.45 0.99 9.11
C VAL A 270 -3.58 -0.42 8.49
N ASP A 271 -2.86 -0.64 7.40
CA ASP A 271 -2.84 -1.88 6.64
C ASP A 271 -1.88 -2.95 7.19
N MET A 272 -1.20 -2.73 8.31
CA MET A 272 -0.28 -3.73 8.85
C MET A 272 -1.00 -4.78 9.68
N VAL A 273 -0.70 -6.05 9.40
CA VAL A 273 -1.04 -7.16 10.29
C VAL A 273 -0.34 -6.96 11.63
N LYS A 274 -1.12 -7.00 12.72
CA LYS A 274 -0.64 -6.75 14.09
C LYS A 274 -0.28 -8.01 14.87
N VAL A 275 -0.48 -9.18 14.27
CA VAL A 275 -0.27 -10.48 14.90
C VAL A 275 0.60 -11.37 14.03
N ASN A 276 1.37 -12.25 14.64
CA ASN A 276 2.01 -13.35 13.97
C ASN A 276 0.99 -14.47 13.75
N ILE A 277 0.89 -14.96 12.51
CA ILE A 277 0.10 -16.16 12.18
C ILE A 277 1.06 -17.33 11.99
N GLY A 278 0.78 -18.43 12.68
CA GLY A 278 1.59 -19.63 12.59
C GLY A 278 0.80 -20.90 12.76
N MET A 279 1.49 -22.03 12.63
CA MET A 279 0.94 -23.35 12.93
C MET A 279 1.89 -24.10 13.84
N ARG A 280 1.33 -24.75 14.87
CA ARG A 280 2.10 -25.66 15.72
C ARG A 280 2.10 -27.05 15.09
N VAL A 281 3.26 -27.47 14.60
CA VAL A 281 3.44 -28.71 13.83
C VAL A 281 4.64 -29.48 14.33
N ARG A 282 4.71 -30.78 14.01
CA ARG A 282 5.86 -31.62 14.36
C ARG A 282 6.87 -31.64 13.21
N VAL A 283 8.01 -30.97 13.38
CA VAL A 283 9.12 -30.96 12.42
C VAL A 283 10.22 -31.89 12.94
N LYS A 284 10.56 -32.93 12.19
CA LYS A 284 11.60 -33.92 12.58
C LYS A 284 11.43 -34.46 14.01
N GLY A 285 10.19 -34.74 14.40
CA GLY A 285 9.86 -35.27 15.72
C GLY A 285 9.67 -34.22 16.83
N ARG A 286 10.03 -32.95 16.59
CA ARG A 286 9.90 -31.86 17.58
C ARG A 286 8.70 -30.99 17.29
N LEU A 287 7.96 -30.61 18.33
CA LEU A 287 6.82 -29.71 18.20
C LEU A 287 7.33 -28.28 18.13
N GLU A 288 7.05 -27.59 17.03
CA GLU A 288 7.54 -26.24 16.73
C GLU A 288 6.41 -25.38 16.16
N THR A 289 6.46 -24.07 16.39
CA THR A 289 5.58 -23.12 15.71
C THR A 289 6.25 -22.66 14.43
N VAL A 290 5.68 -23.04 13.29
CA VAL A 290 6.13 -22.59 11.97
C VAL A 290 5.37 -21.30 11.63
N PRO A 291 6.07 -20.16 11.43
CA PRO A 291 5.42 -18.91 11.06
C PRO A 291 4.91 -18.98 9.61
N LEU A 292 3.68 -18.53 9.38
CA LEU A 292 3.07 -18.39 8.06
C LEU A 292 3.04 -16.94 7.62
N ILE A 293 2.65 -16.03 8.52
CA ILE A 293 2.61 -14.58 8.30
C ILE A 293 3.19 -13.93 9.56
N ARG A 294 4.06 -12.93 9.42
CA ARG A 294 4.61 -12.18 10.56
C ARG A 294 3.84 -10.88 10.76
N ALA A 295 3.78 -10.39 12.00
CA ALA A 295 3.34 -9.02 12.26
C ALA A 295 4.23 -8.02 11.50
N GLY A 296 3.67 -6.86 11.16
CA GLY A 296 4.36 -5.80 10.43
C GLY A 296 4.41 -5.99 8.91
N VAL A 297 3.73 -6.99 8.36
CA VAL A 297 3.49 -7.09 6.90
C VAL A 297 2.11 -6.52 6.54
N ASN A 298 1.98 -5.97 5.33
CA ASN A 298 0.70 -5.45 4.84
C ASN A 298 -0.31 -6.59 4.69
N TRP A 299 -1.55 -6.43 5.19
CA TRP A 299 -2.57 -7.48 5.19
C TRP A 299 -2.91 -7.98 3.77
N TYR A 300 -2.94 -7.09 2.77
CA TYR A 300 -3.26 -7.45 1.39
C TYR A 300 -2.14 -8.23 0.67
N GLU A 301 -0.96 -8.32 1.28
CA GLU A 301 0.22 -9.08 0.81
C GLU A 301 0.53 -10.26 1.73
N ALA A 302 -0.12 -10.29 2.89
CA ALA A 302 0.05 -11.32 3.88
C ALA A 302 -0.50 -12.63 3.31
N TYR A 303 0.42 -13.50 2.90
CA TYR A 303 0.11 -14.84 2.43
C TYR A 303 1.14 -15.81 3.00
N GLY A 304 0.67 -16.95 3.51
CA GLY A 304 1.51 -18.04 3.97
C GLY A 304 0.94 -19.36 3.51
N THR A 305 1.82 -20.31 3.20
CA THR A 305 1.41 -21.67 2.85
C THR A 305 2.31 -22.69 3.52
N LEU A 306 1.72 -23.81 3.95
CA LEU A 306 2.43 -24.92 4.56
C LEU A 306 1.74 -26.24 4.19
N GLU A 307 2.52 -27.21 3.71
CA GLU A 307 2.04 -28.57 3.54
C GLU A 307 2.26 -29.37 4.83
N VAL A 308 1.22 -30.04 5.31
CA VAL A 308 1.22 -30.80 6.57
C VAL A 308 0.62 -32.19 6.36
N VAL A 309 0.99 -33.11 7.24
CA VAL A 309 0.40 -34.45 7.33
C VAL A 309 -0.43 -34.49 8.62
N PRO A 310 -1.76 -34.63 8.56
CA PRO A 310 -2.57 -34.77 9.75
C PRO A 310 -2.26 -36.08 10.47
N GLU A 311 -2.32 -36.05 11.81
CA GLU A 311 -2.25 -37.26 12.63
C GLU A 311 -3.64 -37.91 12.70
N SER A 312 -4.15 -38.17 13.90
CA SER A 312 -5.49 -38.75 14.11
C SER A 312 -6.61 -37.70 14.12
N GLU A 313 -6.28 -36.44 14.41
CA GLU A 313 -7.27 -35.37 14.48
C GLU A 313 -7.65 -34.85 13.09
N LYS A 314 -8.96 -34.86 12.79
CA LYS A 314 -9.55 -34.33 11.54
C LYS A 314 -9.75 -32.81 11.61
N ASN A 315 -8.73 -32.10 12.09
CA ASN A 315 -8.74 -30.64 12.18
C ASN A 315 -7.35 -30.05 11.90
N VAL A 316 -7.33 -28.78 11.52
CA VAL A 316 -6.12 -27.96 11.41
C VAL A 316 -6.20 -26.83 12.42
N SER A 317 -5.08 -26.55 13.09
CA SER A 317 -5.00 -25.47 14.08
C SER A 317 -4.08 -24.35 13.58
N ILE A 318 -4.63 -23.15 13.51
CA ILE A 318 -3.90 -21.91 13.19
C ILE A 318 -3.78 -21.11 14.48
N LEU A 319 -2.59 -20.54 14.71
CA LEU A 319 -2.29 -19.68 15.86
C LEU A 319 -2.22 -18.24 15.40
N SER A 320 -2.84 -17.33 16.14
CA SER A 320 -2.57 -15.89 16.08
C SER A 320 -1.92 -15.47 17.39
N GLU A 321 -0.74 -14.88 17.31
CA GLU A 321 0.07 -14.45 18.46
C GLU A 321 0.33 -12.94 18.36
N ASP A 322 0.19 -12.22 19.46
CA ASP A 322 0.47 -10.78 19.51
C ASP A 322 1.94 -10.50 19.15
N GLU A 323 2.23 -9.32 18.60
CA GLU A 323 3.58 -8.96 18.15
C GLU A 323 4.64 -9.08 19.28
N ASP A 324 4.24 -8.79 20.52
CA ASP A 324 5.06 -8.88 21.72
C ASP A 324 5.02 -10.24 22.42
N GLY A 325 4.27 -11.21 21.86
CA GLY A 325 4.08 -12.55 22.43
C GLY A 325 3.20 -12.59 23.68
N SER A 326 2.51 -11.49 24.03
CA SER A 326 1.71 -11.39 25.25
C SER A 326 0.43 -12.26 25.23
N GLY A 327 -0.09 -12.55 24.03
CA GLY A 327 -1.27 -13.38 23.83
C GLY A 327 -1.13 -14.34 22.66
N THR A 328 -1.69 -15.54 22.80
CA THR A 328 -1.84 -16.52 21.70
C THR A 328 -3.26 -17.08 21.68
N ILE A 329 -3.93 -16.98 20.53
CA ILE A 329 -5.25 -17.53 20.29
C ILE A 329 -5.14 -18.69 19.30
N ARG A 330 -5.78 -19.83 19.61
CA ARG A 330 -5.84 -21.01 18.74
C ARG A 330 -7.16 -21.08 18.00
N HIS A 331 -7.10 -21.11 16.68
CA HIS A 331 -8.24 -21.22 15.77
C HIS A 331 -8.30 -22.62 15.16
N ILE A 332 -9.35 -23.39 15.46
CA ILE A 332 -9.48 -24.80 15.05
C ILE A 332 -10.43 -24.93 13.86
N LEU A 333 -9.90 -25.25 12.67
CA LEU A 333 -10.69 -25.56 11.47
C LEU A 333 -10.98 -27.06 11.42
N ARG A 334 -12.25 -27.45 11.56
CA ARG A 334 -12.69 -28.84 11.39
C ARG A 334 -12.73 -29.20 9.90
N LEU A 335 -12.21 -30.37 9.56
CA LEU A 335 -12.19 -30.89 8.19
C LEU A 335 -13.39 -31.81 7.99
N ASP A 336 -14.59 -31.23 7.90
CA ASP A 336 -15.82 -32.00 7.78
C ASP A 336 -15.81 -32.86 6.51
N HIS A 337 -16.29 -34.09 6.62
CA HIS A 337 -16.23 -35.09 5.54
C HIS A 337 -14.82 -35.42 5.04
N PHE A 338 -13.82 -35.36 5.93
CA PHE A 338 -12.47 -35.85 5.65
C PHE A 338 -12.50 -37.29 5.10
N PRO A 339 -11.73 -37.61 4.04
CA PRO A 339 -11.72 -38.95 3.45
C PRO A 339 -11.32 -40.01 4.49
N ASP A 340 -11.97 -41.17 4.43
CA ASP A 340 -11.64 -42.28 5.32
C ASP A 340 -10.32 -42.91 4.88
N ARG A 341 -9.25 -42.59 5.61
CA ARG A 341 -7.88 -43.03 5.35
C ARG A 341 -7.17 -43.30 6.68
N PRO A 342 -6.17 -44.20 6.69
CA PRO A 342 -5.32 -44.38 7.86
C PRO A 342 -4.69 -43.06 8.32
N ASP A 343 -4.30 -43.01 9.59
CA ASP A 343 -3.55 -41.88 10.12
C ASP A 343 -2.31 -41.61 9.24
N ARG A 344 -2.02 -40.32 9.02
CA ARG A 344 -0.88 -39.87 8.19
C ARG A 344 -0.92 -40.31 6.72
N ALA A 345 -2.05 -40.79 6.23
CA ALA A 345 -2.25 -41.12 4.81
C ALA A 345 -2.88 -39.99 3.98
N SER A 346 -2.77 -38.74 4.44
CA SER A 346 -3.15 -37.56 3.66
C SER A 346 -2.08 -36.49 3.74
N ARG A 347 -2.00 -35.66 2.70
CA ARG A 347 -1.17 -34.45 2.69
C ARG A 347 -2.09 -33.27 2.44
N LEU A 348 -2.04 -32.31 3.33
CA LEU A 348 -2.88 -31.12 3.28
C LEU A 348 -2.02 -29.92 2.94
N ARG A 349 -2.48 -29.09 2.00
CA ARG A 349 -1.93 -27.74 1.84
C ARG A 349 -2.80 -26.79 2.64
N VAL A 350 -2.18 -26.09 3.58
CA VAL A 350 -2.83 -25.00 4.33
C VAL A 350 -2.32 -23.70 3.73
N SER A 351 -3.24 -22.85 3.28
CA SER A 351 -2.98 -21.50 2.79
C SER A 351 -3.70 -20.51 3.67
N VAL A 352 -3.03 -19.44 4.08
CA VAL A 352 -3.61 -18.37 4.89
C VAL A 352 -3.31 -17.03 4.25
N TRP A 353 -4.27 -16.11 4.30
CA TRP A 353 -4.10 -14.74 3.85
C TRP A 353 -5.08 -13.81 4.56
N PHE A 354 -4.85 -12.51 4.56
CA PHE A 354 -5.85 -11.57 5.07
C PHE A 354 -6.75 -11.06 3.95
N SER A 355 -8.07 -11.16 4.14
CA SER A 355 -9.08 -10.54 3.27
C SER A 355 -9.39 -9.10 3.69
N ALA A 356 -9.14 -8.76 4.96
CA ALA A 356 -9.25 -7.43 5.55
C ALA A 356 -8.26 -7.28 6.72
N PRO A 357 -7.98 -6.07 7.25
CA PRO A 357 -6.99 -5.87 8.33
C PRO A 357 -7.14 -6.78 9.55
N LYS A 358 -8.37 -7.20 9.86
CA LYS A 358 -8.71 -8.07 11.00
C LYS A 358 -9.39 -9.38 10.61
N THR A 359 -9.33 -9.76 9.33
CA THR A 359 -9.97 -10.98 8.82
C THR A 359 -8.94 -11.85 8.12
N LEU A 360 -8.57 -12.95 8.76
CA LEU A 360 -7.69 -13.98 8.23
C LEU A 360 -8.54 -15.04 7.55
N GLU A 361 -8.30 -15.30 6.28
CA GLU A 361 -8.82 -16.46 5.55
C GLU A 361 -7.85 -17.64 5.69
N ALA A 362 -8.41 -18.82 5.89
CA ALA A 362 -7.70 -20.08 5.88
C ALA A 362 -8.36 -21.04 4.89
N GLU A 363 -7.55 -21.61 4.01
CA GLU A 363 -7.94 -22.65 3.07
C GLU A 363 -7.09 -23.89 3.32
N VAL A 364 -7.75 -25.05 3.35
CA VAL A 364 -7.09 -26.35 3.46
C VAL A 364 -7.49 -27.20 2.27
N THR A 365 -6.53 -27.65 1.48
CA THR A 365 -6.75 -28.53 0.33
C THR A 365 -6.19 -29.92 0.60
N ASP A 366 -6.97 -30.98 0.36
CA ASP A 366 -6.44 -32.34 0.38
C ASP A 366 -5.73 -32.68 -0.92
N LEU A 367 -4.40 -32.76 -0.86
CA LEU A 367 -3.54 -33.13 -1.98
C LEU A 367 -3.35 -34.64 -2.11
N GLY A 368 -3.59 -35.41 -1.05
CA GLY A 368 -3.22 -36.81 -0.98
C GLY A 368 -1.73 -37.09 -1.26
N PHE A 369 -1.43 -38.34 -1.57
CA PHE A 369 -0.11 -38.87 -1.94
C PHE A 369 -0.09 -39.46 -3.35
N GLY A 370 -0.86 -38.88 -4.28
CA GLY A 370 -0.93 -39.36 -5.66
C GLY A 370 -1.67 -40.68 -5.77
N SER A 371 -1.11 -41.66 -6.48
CA SER A 371 -1.78 -42.96 -6.69
C SER A 371 -1.97 -43.78 -5.41
N LEU A 372 -1.10 -43.59 -4.39
CA LEU A 372 -1.21 -44.29 -3.11
C LEU A 372 -2.46 -43.85 -2.34
N TYR A 373 -2.71 -42.55 -2.30
CA TYR A 373 -3.89 -41.94 -1.71
C TYR A 373 -4.28 -40.73 -2.58
N PRO A 374 -5.26 -40.88 -3.49
CA PRO A 374 -5.63 -39.81 -4.42
C PRO A 374 -6.08 -38.54 -3.69
N ALA A 375 -5.84 -37.36 -4.26
CA ALA A 375 -6.48 -36.14 -3.75
C ALA A 375 -8.01 -36.32 -3.75
N SER A 376 -8.68 -36.01 -2.63
CA SER A 376 -10.15 -36.08 -2.59
C SER A 376 -10.84 -34.95 -3.34
N GLY A 377 -10.09 -33.93 -3.79
CA GLY A 377 -10.63 -32.70 -4.39
C GLY A 377 -11.32 -31.78 -3.38
N ARG A 378 -11.29 -32.12 -2.09
CA ARG A 378 -11.91 -31.31 -1.04
C ARG A 378 -11.06 -30.10 -0.71
N ILE A 379 -11.75 -28.98 -0.54
CA ILE A 379 -11.21 -27.72 -0.06
C ILE A 379 -12.09 -27.26 1.10
N TRP A 380 -11.47 -26.98 2.24
CA TRP A 380 -12.13 -26.41 3.41
C TRP A 380 -11.71 -24.95 3.57
N HIS A 381 -12.68 -24.06 3.75
CA HIS A 381 -12.43 -22.64 3.93
C HIS A 381 -12.96 -22.15 5.27
N ARG A 382 -12.26 -21.19 5.87
CA ARG A 382 -12.73 -20.48 7.06
C ARG A 382 -12.18 -19.08 7.14
N SER A 383 -13.08 -18.13 7.36
CA SER A 383 -12.75 -16.77 7.77
C SER A 383 -12.65 -16.68 9.29
N ILE A 384 -11.56 -16.08 9.78
CA ILE A 384 -11.19 -15.96 11.19
C ILE A 384 -11.02 -14.48 11.52
N ARG A 385 -11.75 -14.00 12.52
CA ARG A 385 -11.58 -12.62 13.00
C ARG A 385 -10.41 -12.55 13.97
N ILE A 386 -9.41 -11.74 13.64
CA ILE A 386 -8.27 -11.43 14.49
C ILE A 386 -8.66 -10.25 15.38
N THR A 387 -8.59 -10.43 16.69
CA THR A 387 -8.97 -9.42 17.68
C THR A 387 -7.86 -8.42 17.93
#